data_AF-E7FUX7-F1
#
_entry.id   AF-E7FUX7-F1
#
_cell.length_a   1.000
_cell.length_b   1.000
_cell.length_c   1.000
_cell.angle_alpha   90.00
_cell.angle_beta   90.00
_cell.angle_gamma   90.00
#
_symmetry.space_group_name_H-M   'P 1'
#
loop_
_entity.id
_entity.type
_entity.pdbx_description
1 polymer ?
#
loop_
_entity_poly.entity_id
_entity_poly.type
_entity_poly.pdbx_seq_one_letter_code
_entity_poly.pdbx_strand_id
1 'polypeptide(L)'
;MIKQNLYDIIVKRYEIDKKGGYGMPRVCSVSGKKTLSGNKRSHSLRATRRKWNVNLQNATIMVDGKPTRVRISARALKSLKAQQAK
;
A
#
# COMPACT_ATOMS: atom_id res chain seq x y z
N MET A 1 22.29 15.40 10.35
CA MET A 1 20.89 15.35 10.86
C MET A 1 19.92 14.78 9.80
N ILE A 2 20.26 13.64 9.17
CA ILE A 2 19.48 13.04 8.05
C ILE A 2 19.12 11.56 8.34
N LYS A 3 19.72 10.96 9.38
CA LYS A 3 19.50 9.56 9.76
C LYS A 3 18.30 9.33 10.69
N GLN A 4 17.56 10.36 11.11
CA GLN A 4 16.32 10.18 11.91
C GLN A 4 15.09 9.80 11.06
N ASN A 5 14.98 10.27 9.81
CA ASN A 5 13.75 10.11 9.02
C ASN A 5 13.47 8.68 8.52
N LEU A 6 14.50 7.83 8.41
CA LEU A 6 14.34 6.45 7.91
C LEU A 6 13.88 5.48 9.01
N TYR A 7 14.39 5.68 10.24
CA TYR A 7 14.00 4.87 11.40
C TYR A 7 12.62 5.27 11.92
N ASP A 8 12.22 6.55 11.84
CA ASP A 8 10.88 6.99 12.29
C ASP A 8 9.74 6.43 11.43
N ILE A 9 9.95 6.25 10.12
CA ILE A 9 8.97 5.56 9.25
C ILE A 9 8.90 4.08 9.60
N ILE A 10 10.04 3.42 9.87
CA ILE A 10 10.11 1.98 10.18
C ILE A 10 9.50 1.67 11.56
N VAL A 11 9.75 2.50 12.56
CA VAL A 11 9.24 2.31 13.93
C VAL A 11 7.74 2.62 14.02
N LYS A 12 7.24 3.70 13.40
CA LYS A 12 5.78 3.95 13.31
C LYS A 12 5.03 2.86 12.54
N ARG A 13 5.72 2.16 11.62
CA ARG A 13 5.19 1.06 10.81
C ARG A 13 5.11 -0.25 11.60
N TYR A 14 6.08 -0.52 12.45
CA TYR A 14 6.11 -1.69 13.33
C TYR A 14 5.01 -1.67 14.39
N GLU A 15 4.65 -0.48 14.88
CA GLU A 15 3.52 -0.31 15.81
C GLU A 15 2.16 -0.61 15.19
N ILE A 16 1.98 -0.36 13.88
CA ILE A 16 0.74 -0.67 13.16
C ILE A 16 0.55 -2.20 13.05
N ASP A 17 1.65 -2.95 12.89
CA ASP A 17 1.61 -4.40 12.74
C ASP A 17 1.38 -5.14 14.07
N LYS A 18 1.81 -4.60 15.23
CA LYS A 18 1.50 -5.16 16.56
C LYS A 18 0.06 -4.91 17.04
N LYS A 19 -0.64 -3.91 16.49
CA LYS A 19 -2.04 -3.58 16.82
C LYS A 19 -3.07 -4.26 15.92
N GLY A 20 -2.86 -5.54 15.54
CA GLY A 20 -3.93 -6.35 14.90
C GLY A 20 -4.65 -5.69 13.72
N GLY A 21 -3.91 -4.95 12.87
CA GLY A 21 -4.50 -3.92 11.99
C GLY A 21 -4.73 -4.30 10.53
N TYR A 22 -5.03 -5.54 10.17
CA TYR A 22 -5.38 -5.89 8.76
C TYR A 22 -6.58 -6.82 8.62
N GLY A 23 -7.71 -6.43 9.20
CA GLY A 23 -9.03 -7.03 8.90
C GLY A 23 -9.66 -6.61 7.56
N MET A 24 -8.96 -5.88 6.67
CA MET A 24 -9.54 -5.41 5.40
C MET A 24 -8.89 -6.07 4.15
N PRO A 25 -9.64 -6.91 3.41
CA PRO A 25 -9.20 -7.39 2.10
C PRO A 25 -9.13 -6.20 1.12
N ARG A 26 -8.07 -6.14 0.30
CA ARG A 26 -7.82 -5.13 -0.75
C ARG A 26 -7.39 -3.72 -0.31
N VAL A 27 -6.68 -3.60 0.82
CA VAL A 27 -5.88 -2.39 1.14
C VAL A 27 -4.39 -2.66 0.94
N CYS A 28 -3.64 -1.65 0.48
CA CYS A 28 -2.18 -1.71 0.42
C CYS A 28 -1.60 -1.49 1.82
N SER A 29 -0.81 -2.45 2.31
CA SER A 29 -0.19 -2.33 3.63
C SER A 29 0.71 -1.09 3.69
N VAL A 30 1.55 -0.86 2.68
CA VAL A 30 2.58 0.21 2.66
C VAL A 30 1.99 1.62 2.56
N SER A 31 0.99 1.79 1.70
CA SER A 31 0.47 3.13 1.34
C SER A 31 -0.94 3.40 1.85
N GLY A 32 -1.60 2.43 2.51
CA GLY A 32 -2.98 2.56 2.97
C GLY A 32 -4.03 2.70 1.86
N LYS A 33 -3.63 2.64 0.58
CA LYS A 33 -4.53 2.85 -0.56
C LYS A 33 -5.65 1.81 -0.58
N LYS A 34 -6.88 2.30 -0.68
CA LYS A 34 -8.12 1.52 -0.69
C LYS A 34 -8.77 1.60 -2.07
N THR A 35 -9.71 0.69 -2.34
CA THR A 35 -10.54 0.73 -3.54
C THR A 35 -11.37 2.01 -3.58
N LEU A 36 -11.43 2.67 -4.73
CA LEU A 36 -12.28 3.84 -4.92
C LEU A 36 -13.63 3.40 -5.52
N SER A 37 -14.71 4.06 -5.13
CA SER A 37 -16.05 3.84 -5.70
C SER A 37 -16.54 5.07 -6.45
N GLY A 38 -17.30 4.87 -7.52
CA GLY A 38 -17.94 5.97 -8.24
C GLY A 38 -18.76 5.47 -9.42
N ASN A 39 -18.98 6.33 -10.41
CA ASN A 39 -19.88 6.02 -11.52
C ASN A 39 -19.11 6.02 -12.86
N LYS A 40 -19.39 5.04 -13.72
CA LYS A 40 -19.06 5.12 -15.15
C LYS A 40 -20.13 5.99 -15.80
N ARG A 41 -19.73 6.95 -16.64
CA ARG A 41 -20.61 7.81 -17.43
C ARG A 41 -20.48 7.42 -18.90
N SER A 42 -21.61 7.21 -19.58
CA SER A 42 -21.64 7.09 -21.04
C SER A 42 -21.56 8.47 -21.70
N HIS A 43 -21.43 8.50 -23.04
CA HIS A 43 -21.57 9.75 -23.81
C HIS A 43 -22.92 10.44 -23.58
N SER A 44 -23.97 9.65 -23.28
CA SER A 44 -25.29 10.14 -22.86
C SER A 44 -25.42 10.37 -21.34
N LEU A 45 -24.30 10.44 -20.60
CA LEU A 45 -24.22 10.72 -19.16
C LEU A 45 -24.95 9.74 -18.22
N ARG A 46 -25.36 8.57 -18.70
CA ARG A 46 -25.99 7.53 -17.88
C ARG A 46 -25.01 7.05 -16.80
N ALA A 47 -25.43 7.13 -15.53
CA ALA A 47 -24.62 6.71 -14.38
C ALA A 47 -24.77 5.21 -14.13
N THR A 48 -23.67 4.47 -14.18
CA THR A 48 -23.61 3.08 -13.69
C THR A 48 -22.57 2.94 -12.60
N ARG A 49 -22.87 2.25 -11.50
CA ARG A 49 -21.95 2.10 -10.36
C ARG A 49 -20.73 1.28 -10.78
N ARG A 50 -19.52 1.71 -10.40
CA ARG A 50 -18.26 0.97 -10.57
C ARG A 50 -17.33 1.12 -9.38
N LYS A 51 -16.36 0.21 -9.29
CA LYS A 51 -15.25 0.27 -8.34
C LYS A 51 -13.94 0.32 -9.12
N TRP A 52 -13.00 1.15 -8.68
CA TRP A 52 -11.61 1.12 -9.13
C TRP A 52 -10.78 0.38 -8.09
N ASN A 53 -10.39 -0.84 -8.44
CA ASN A 53 -9.54 -1.65 -7.59
C ASN A 53 -8.10 -1.15 -7.67
N VAL A 54 -7.40 -1.21 -6.53
CA VAL A 54 -5.97 -0.95 -6.48
C VAL A 54 -5.25 -2.17 -7.04
N ASN A 55 -4.27 -1.97 -7.93
CA ASN A 55 -3.38 -3.04 -8.38
C ASN A 55 -2.47 -3.47 -7.21
N LEU A 56 -2.93 -4.48 -6.47
CA LEU A 56 -2.27 -5.06 -5.31
C LEU A 56 -1.54 -6.32 -5.74
N GLN A 57 -0.27 -6.40 -5.35
CA GLN A 57 0.64 -7.48 -5.65
C GLN A 57 1.14 -8.07 -4.34
N ASN A 58 1.31 -9.38 -4.32
CA ASN A 58 1.91 -10.08 -3.18
C ASN A 58 3.42 -9.96 -3.30
N ALA A 59 4.08 -9.39 -2.30
CA ALA A 59 5.52 -9.22 -2.30
C ALA A 59 6.09 -9.53 -0.91
N THR A 60 7.31 -10.05 -0.89
CA THR A 60 8.06 -10.29 0.34
C THR A 60 8.93 -9.08 0.63
N ILE A 61 8.77 -8.47 1.81
CA ILE A 61 9.64 -7.40 2.30
C ILE A 61 10.42 -7.93 3.51
N MET A 62 11.68 -7.54 3.63
CA MET A 62 12.47 -7.75 4.84
C MET A 62 12.07 -6.71 5.88
N VAL A 63 11.52 -7.17 7.00
CA VAL A 63 11.04 -6.35 8.11
C VAL A 63 11.73 -6.89 9.37
N ASP A 64 12.60 -6.10 9.98
CA ASP A 64 13.51 -6.48 11.09
C ASP A 64 14.21 -7.84 10.90
N GLY A 65 14.78 -8.05 9.71
CA GLY A 65 15.50 -9.29 9.38
C GLY A 65 14.61 -10.51 9.13
N LYS A 66 13.28 -10.39 9.24
CA LYS A 66 12.33 -11.47 8.91
C LYS A 66 11.65 -11.21 7.56
N PRO A 67 11.63 -12.20 6.65
CA PRO A 67 10.89 -12.08 5.39
C PRO A 67 9.39 -12.16 5.65
N THR A 68 8.68 -11.04 5.48
CA THR A 68 7.23 -10.96 5.67
C THR A 68 6.52 -10.80 4.34
N ARG A 69 5.50 -11.63 4.08
CA ARG A 69 4.65 -11.52 2.90
C ARG A 69 3.58 -10.47 3.13
N VAL A 70 3.53 -9.44 2.29
CA VAL A 70 2.55 -8.35 2.38
C VAL A 70 1.91 -8.04 1.03
N ARG A 71 0.69 -7.49 1.06
CA ARG A 71 0.00 -6.99 -0.13
C ARG A 71 0.35 -5.53 -0.36
N ILE A 72 1.10 -5.26 -1.43
CA ILE A 72 1.63 -3.94 -1.75
C ILE A 72 1.04 -3.45 -3.07
N SER A 73 0.78 -2.16 -3.18
CA SER A 73 0.40 -1.55 -4.46
C SER A 73 1.62 -1.48 -5.39
N ALA A 74 1.43 -1.73 -6.68
CA ALA A 74 2.53 -1.68 -7.67
C ALA A 74 3.31 -0.34 -7.64
N ARG A 75 2.63 0.77 -7.36
CA ARG A 75 3.28 2.09 -7.20
C ARG A 75 4.20 2.16 -5.98
N ALA A 76 3.80 1.58 -4.86
CA ALA A 76 4.65 1.53 -3.67
C ALA A 76 5.85 0.60 -3.90
N LEU A 77 5.67 -0.54 -4.59
CA LEU A 77 6.79 -1.39 -5.01
C LEU A 77 7.82 -0.65 -5.87
N LYS A 78 7.35 0.16 -6.83
CA LYS A 78 8.24 0.97 -7.67
C LYS A 78 9.06 1.96 -6.84
N SER A 79 8.43 2.65 -5.88
CA SER A 79 9.12 3.60 -4.99
C SER A 79 10.16 2.92 -4.11
N LEU A 80 9.85 1.72 -3.57
CA LEU A 80 10.80 0.96 -2.74
C LEU A 80 12.04 0.55 -3.54
N LYS A 81 11.86 0.03 -4.77
CA LYS A 81 12.99 -0.31 -5.65
C LYS A 81 13.84 0.90 -6.01
N ALA A 82 13.21 2.05 -6.29
CA ALA A 82 13.93 3.28 -6.61
C ALA A 82 14.75 3.82 -5.42
N GLN A 83 14.29 3.61 -4.18
CA GLN A 83 15.03 3.98 -2.97
C GLN A 83 16.22 3.05 -2.70
N GLN A 84 16.13 1.76 -3.05
CA GLN A 84 17.22 0.80 -2.89
C GLN A 84 18.37 1.00 -3.89
N ALA A 85 18.06 1.59 -5.05
CA ALA A 85 19.04 1.83 -6.11
C ALA A 85 19.83 3.15 -5.93
N LYS A 86 19.51 3.95 -4.92
CA LYS A 86 20.26 5.13 -4.49
C LYS A 86 21.15 4.78 -3.32
#